data_AF-A0AAU9VAQ7-F1
#
_entry.id   AF-A0AAU9VAQ7-F1
#
_cell.length_a   1.000
_cell.length_b   1.000
_cell.length_c   1.000
_cell.angle_alpha   90.00
_cell.angle_beta   90.00
_cell.angle_gamma   90.00
#
_symmetry.space_group_name_H-M   'P 1'
#
loop_
_entity.id
_entity.type
_entity.pdbx_description
1 polymer ?
#
loop_
_entity_poly.entity_id
_entity_poly.type
_entity_poly.pdbx_seq_one_letter_code
_entity_poly.pdbx_strand_id
1 'polypeptide(L)'
;MSSLLRSTKFVRYFTGAARTLIINSSKNADANLLINPKALTAVNNVLLRDYATKKKESLEPLLQKLDLEVRRFGRITKRDIDEVFDELRAKNDITSSQSLLVIRCCGELVPEELPEQRTLLVQKIWNVLTERGVPMDVSHYNALLRVYIENEHPFSPAKFLEEMEKKGLQPNR
;
A
#
# COMPACT_ATOMS: atom_id res chain seq x y z
N MET A 1 -27.09 12.26 30.06
CA MET A 1 -25.80 12.89 30.39
C MET A 1 -24.98 12.99 29.12
N SER A 2 -24.38 14.15 28.92
CA SER A 2 -23.82 14.71 27.68
C SER A 2 -22.46 14.11 27.28
N SER A 3 -22.36 13.73 26.01
CA SER A 3 -21.31 14.02 25.01
C SER A 3 -19.90 14.53 25.40
N LEU A 4 -18.90 14.02 24.65
CA LEU A 4 -17.72 14.70 24.02
C LEU A 4 -16.28 14.35 24.47
N LEU A 5 -15.48 14.00 23.43
CA LEU A 5 -14.09 14.37 23.13
C LEU A 5 -12.90 13.64 23.78
N ARG A 6 -12.17 12.87 22.95
CA ARG A 6 -10.69 12.78 22.86
C ARG A 6 -10.36 11.96 21.60
N SER A 7 -9.40 12.26 20.74
CA SER A 7 -8.48 13.36 20.53
C SER A 7 -7.83 13.07 19.16
N THR A 8 -8.12 13.87 18.13
CA THR A 8 -7.47 13.73 16.81
C THR A 8 -6.28 14.69 16.72
N LYS A 9 -5.05 14.15 16.76
CA LYS A 9 -3.80 14.79 16.32
C LYS A 9 -2.86 13.63 15.92
N PHE A 10 -2.27 13.52 14.73
CA PHE A 10 -1.61 14.53 13.91
C PHE A 10 -1.69 14.17 12.42
N VAL A 11 -2.01 15.16 11.59
CA VAL A 11 -1.77 15.16 10.13
C VAL A 11 -0.85 16.34 9.84
N ARG A 12 0.15 16.08 8.98
CA ARG A 12 0.85 16.95 8.02
C ARG A 12 2.36 16.98 8.24
N TYR A 13 3.10 16.44 7.27
CA TYR A 13 4.10 17.19 6.48
C TYR A 13 4.36 16.46 5.16
N PHE A 14 3.62 16.81 4.11
CA PHE A 14 4.10 16.67 2.74
C PHE A 14 3.63 17.89 1.96
N THR A 15 4.52 18.88 1.84
CA THR A 15 4.41 20.01 0.92
C THR A 15 4.91 19.55 -0.44
N GLY A 16 4.02 19.48 -1.43
CA GLY A 16 4.37 19.24 -2.82
C GLY A 16 3.28 19.80 -3.72
N ALA A 17 3.56 20.94 -4.36
CA ALA A 17 2.65 21.65 -5.24
C ALA A 17 2.66 21.08 -6.66
N ALA A 18 1.49 20.98 -7.32
CA ALA A 18 1.28 21.29 -8.74
C ALA A 18 -0.21 21.09 -9.10
N ARG A 19 -0.97 22.18 -9.22
CA ARG A 19 -1.42 22.84 -10.46
C ARG A 19 -2.66 22.21 -11.11
N THR A 20 -3.79 22.80 -10.78
CA THR A 20 -5.09 22.75 -11.46
C THR A 20 -4.96 23.13 -12.93
N LEU A 21 -5.49 22.29 -13.84
CA LEU A 21 -5.81 22.69 -15.21
C LEU A 21 -7.32 22.92 -15.31
N ILE A 22 -7.69 24.20 -15.44
CA ILE A 22 -9.04 24.66 -15.79
C ILE A 22 -9.03 24.81 -17.32
N ILE A 23 -9.83 24.02 -18.03
CA ILE A 23 -10.09 24.25 -19.45
C ILE A 23 -11.45 24.95 -19.55
N ASN A 24 -11.41 26.17 -20.04
CA ASN A 24 -12.52 27.08 -20.25
C ASN A 24 -13.23 26.72 -21.56
N SER A 25 -14.53 26.43 -21.55
CA SER A 25 -15.34 26.30 -22.78
C SER A 25 -16.19 27.56 -22.94
N SER A 26 -15.93 28.32 -24.00
CA SER A 26 -16.66 29.54 -24.34
C SER A 26 -18.07 29.24 -24.87
N LYS A 27 -18.98 30.16 -24.55
CA LYS A 27 -20.41 30.21 -24.91
C LYS A 27 -20.70 30.39 -26.41
N ASN A 28 -21.82 29.77 -26.81
CA ASN A 28 -22.95 30.20 -27.66
C ASN A 28 -22.75 30.92 -29.01
N ALA A 29 -23.40 30.38 -30.06
CA ALA A 29 -24.44 31.08 -30.84
C ALA A 29 -25.23 30.11 -31.75
N ASP A 30 -26.55 30.32 -31.82
CA ASP A 30 -27.58 29.52 -32.48
C ASP A 30 -27.71 29.75 -34.00
N ALA A 31 -28.25 28.75 -34.73
CA ALA A 31 -29.41 28.84 -35.64
C ALA A 31 -29.37 27.87 -36.85
N ASN A 32 -30.24 26.85 -36.79
CA ASN A 32 -31.18 26.35 -37.81
C ASN A 32 -30.73 26.17 -39.28
N LEU A 33 -30.78 24.93 -39.81
CA LEU A 33 -31.81 24.45 -40.77
C LEU A 33 -31.47 23.10 -41.46
N LEU A 34 -32.49 22.22 -41.46
CA LEU A 34 -32.88 21.22 -42.48
C LEU A 34 -32.34 19.76 -42.44
N ILE A 35 -33.26 18.87 -42.02
CA ILE A 35 -33.73 17.64 -42.70
C ILE A 35 -32.69 16.54 -43.00
N ASN A 36 -32.73 15.45 -42.21
CA ASN A 36 -32.95 14.07 -42.71
C ASN A 36 -33.15 13.07 -41.53
N PRO A 37 -34.22 12.26 -41.46
CA PRO A 37 -34.47 11.34 -40.35
C PRO A 37 -34.30 9.85 -40.73
N LYS A 38 -33.15 9.24 -40.42
CA LYS A 38 -32.93 7.78 -40.28
C LYS A 38 -31.64 7.64 -39.44
N ALA A 39 -31.50 6.92 -38.34
CA ALA A 39 -32.25 5.82 -37.76
C ALA A 39 -32.01 5.80 -36.24
N LEU A 40 -33.08 5.51 -35.50
CA LEU A 40 -33.01 5.02 -34.12
C LEU A 40 -32.66 3.54 -34.18
N THR A 41 -31.49 3.16 -33.65
CA THR A 41 -31.30 1.81 -33.11
C THR A 41 -30.68 1.96 -31.74
N ALA A 42 -31.54 1.91 -30.73
CA ALA A 42 -31.19 1.48 -29.41
C ALA A 42 -30.72 0.02 -29.49
N VAL A 43 -29.49 -0.24 -29.07
CA VAL A 43 -29.09 -1.57 -28.62
C VAL A 43 -28.02 -1.41 -27.55
N ASN A 44 -28.47 -1.63 -26.32
CA ASN A 44 -27.73 -2.07 -25.15
C ASN A 44 -26.24 -2.31 -25.40
N ASN A 45 -25.38 -1.39 -24.93
CA ASN A 45 -24.04 -1.79 -24.55
C ASN A 45 -24.16 -2.62 -23.27
N VAL A 46 -24.46 -3.89 -23.52
CA VAL A 46 -24.21 -5.03 -22.66
C VAL A 46 -22.89 -4.82 -21.94
N LEU A 47 -22.92 -5.03 -20.62
CA LEU A 47 -21.79 -5.32 -19.76
C LEU A 47 -20.88 -6.35 -20.44
N LEU A 48 -19.91 -5.88 -21.23
CA LEU A 48 -18.71 -6.63 -21.53
C LEU A 48 -17.86 -6.55 -20.26
N ARG A 49 -18.15 -7.48 -19.35
CA ARG A 49 -17.25 -7.84 -18.27
C ARG A 49 -16.04 -8.45 -18.99
N ASP A 50 -15.01 -7.65 -19.19
CA ASP A 50 -13.74 -8.15 -19.68
C ASP A 50 -13.33 -9.29 -18.74
N TYR A 51 -13.39 -10.52 -19.25
CA TYR A 51 -12.68 -11.64 -18.67
C TYR A 51 -11.20 -11.39 -18.97
N ALA A 52 -10.66 -10.39 -18.28
CA ALA A 52 -9.24 -10.10 -18.28
C ALA A 52 -8.55 -11.36 -17.78
N THR A 53 -7.88 -12.05 -18.70
CA THR A 53 -6.85 -13.03 -18.37
C THR A 53 -5.98 -12.38 -17.31
N LYS A 54 -5.99 -12.91 -16.08
CA LYS A 54 -5.27 -12.36 -14.93
C LYS A 54 -3.78 -12.36 -15.27
N LYS A 55 -3.30 -11.30 -15.93
CA LYS A 55 -1.87 -11.11 -16.18
C LYS A 55 -1.26 -11.06 -14.79
N LYS A 56 -0.36 -12.00 -14.50
CA LYS A 56 0.38 -11.99 -13.25
C LYS A 56 1.14 -10.66 -13.20
N GLU A 57 0.67 -9.74 -12.37
CA GLU A 57 1.26 -8.41 -12.25
C GLU A 57 2.68 -8.57 -11.70
N SER A 58 3.61 -7.79 -12.24
CA SER A 58 4.94 -7.73 -11.66
C SER A 58 4.87 -7.06 -10.28
N LEU A 59 5.88 -7.32 -9.44
CA LEU A 59 5.96 -6.77 -8.08
C LEU A 59 5.87 -5.24 -8.05
N GLU A 60 6.50 -4.56 -9.02
CA GLU A 60 6.61 -3.10 -9.04
C GLU A 60 5.24 -2.36 -9.09
N PRO A 61 4.30 -2.68 -10.02
CA PRO A 61 2.94 -2.14 -9.98
C PRO A 61 2.20 -2.33 -8.65
N LEU A 62 2.35 -3.51 -8.03
CA LEU A 62 1.70 -3.81 -6.75
C LEU A 62 2.25 -2.91 -5.64
N LEU A 63 3.58 -2.73 -5.59
CA LEU A 63 4.23 -1.84 -4.63
C LEU A 63 3.86 -0.36 -4.85
N GLN A 64 3.75 0.09 -6.09
CA GLN A 64 3.32 1.45 -6.42
C GLN A 64 1.88 1.70 -5.99
N LYS A 65 0.99 0.74 -6.25
CA LYS A 65 -0.40 0.78 -5.77
C LYS A 65 -0.45 0.83 -4.24
N LEU A 66 0.34 -0.03 -3.57
CA LEU A 66 0.42 -0.10 -2.11
C LEU A 66 0.84 1.24 -1.50
N ASP A 67 1.93 1.83 -2.00
CA ASP A 67 2.44 3.14 -1.53
C ASP A 67 1.42 4.27 -1.78
N LEU A 68 0.73 4.25 -2.92
CA LEU A 68 -0.32 5.23 -3.23
C LEU A 68 -1.50 5.14 -2.24
N GLU A 69 -1.99 3.95 -1.95
CA GLU A 69 -3.09 3.73 -1.01
C GLU A 69 -2.71 4.17 0.41
N VAL A 70 -1.50 3.83 0.87
CA VAL A 70 -0.96 4.30 2.15
C VAL A 70 -0.92 5.83 2.20
N ARG A 71 -0.38 6.50 1.17
CA ARG A 71 -0.27 7.97 1.15
C ARG A 71 -1.61 8.67 1.04
N ARG A 72 -2.56 8.10 0.29
CA ARG A 72 -3.85 8.72 0.00
C ARG A 72 -4.88 8.50 1.10
N PHE A 73 -4.93 7.29 1.66
CA PHE A 73 -5.97 6.89 2.60
C PHE A 73 -5.44 6.55 3.99
N GLY A 74 -4.13 6.33 4.16
CA GLY A 74 -3.55 5.91 5.44
C GLY A 74 -3.95 4.48 5.84
N ARG A 75 -4.44 3.68 4.90
CA ARG A 75 -4.87 2.30 5.09
C ARG A 75 -4.79 1.54 3.78
N ILE A 76 -4.64 0.24 3.87
CA ILE A 76 -4.57 -0.73 2.77
C ILE A 76 -5.36 -1.97 3.16
N THR A 77 -5.71 -2.79 2.17
CA THR A 77 -6.39 -4.05 2.46
C THR A 77 -5.40 -5.19 2.68
N LYS A 78 -5.77 -6.21 3.44
CA LYS A 78 -5.01 -7.46 3.54
C LYS A 78 -4.70 -8.04 2.17
N ARG A 79 -5.68 -7.98 1.26
CA ARG A 79 -5.53 -8.46 -0.11
C ARG A 79 -4.37 -7.78 -0.83
N ASP A 80 -4.17 -6.47 -0.61
CA ASP A 80 -3.05 -5.75 -1.23
C ASP A 80 -1.70 -6.29 -0.74
N ILE A 81 -1.58 -6.64 0.56
CA ILE A 81 -0.36 -7.27 1.10
C ILE A 81 -0.20 -8.71 0.61
N ASP A 82 -1.27 -9.49 0.58
CA ASP A 82 -1.22 -10.89 0.10
C ASP A 82 -0.79 -10.97 -1.37
N GLU A 83 -1.28 -10.07 -2.23
CA GLU A 83 -0.87 -9.98 -3.64
C GLU A 83 0.64 -9.65 -3.76
N VAL A 84 1.14 -8.70 -2.96
CA VAL A 84 2.58 -8.40 -2.88
C VAL A 84 3.37 -9.61 -2.37
N PHE A 85 2.89 -10.29 -1.33
CA PHE A 85 3.56 -11.45 -0.74
C PHE A 85 3.64 -12.63 -1.72
N ASP A 86 2.60 -12.87 -2.52
CA ASP A 86 2.59 -13.90 -3.55
C ASP A 86 3.64 -13.63 -4.64
N GLU A 87 3.76 -12.38 -5.08
CA GLU A 87 4.81 -11.99 -6.03
C GLU A 87 6.21 -12.03 -5.40
N LEU A 88 6.32 -11.68 -4.12
CA LEU A 88 7.54 -11.85 -3.35
C LEU A 88 7.93 -13.31 -3.15
N ARG A 89 7.03 -14.29 -3.25
CA ARG A 89 7.41 -15.70 -3.25
C ARG A 89 7.85 -16.18 -4.63
N ALA A 90 7.30 -15.61 -5.69
CA ALA A 90 7.35 -16.20 -7.03
C ALA A 90 8.68 -16.06 -7.81
N LYS A 91 9.51 -15.04 -7.54
CA LYS A 91 10.87 -14.76 -8.09
C LYS A 91 10.98 -13.35 -8.70
N ASN A 92 10.74 -12.34 -7.87
CA ASN A 92 11.13 -10.96 -8.18
C ASN A 92 12.26 -10.52 -7.24
N ASP A 93 13.20 -9.73 -7.76
CA ASP A 93 14.16 -8.98 -6.96
C ASP A 93 13.43 -7.86 -6.22
N ILE A 94 13.77 -7.66 -4.95
CA ILE A 94 13.22 -6.60 -4.11
C ILE A 94 14.35 -5.71 -3.62
N THR A 95 14.20 -4.40 -3.77
CA THR A 95 15.17 -3.44 -3.26
C THR A 95 14.99 -3.21 -1.76
N SER A 96 16.03 -2.71 -1.09
CA SER A 96 16.00 -2.38 0.34
C SER A 96 14.87 -1.40 0.71
N SER A 97 14.56 -0.42 -0.14
CA SER A 97 13.44 0.51 0.11
C SER A 97 12.07 -0.16 -0.04
N GLN A 98 11.94 -1.07 -1.00
CA GLN A 98 10.71 -1.84 -1.22
C GLN A 98 10.46 -2.83 -0.09
N SER A 99 11.48 -3.57 0.38
CA SER A 99 11.34 -4.45 1.56
C SER A 99 10.93 -3.67 2.80
N LEU A 100 11.52 -2.49 2.99
CA LEU A 100 11.19 -1.61 4.09
C LEU A 100 9.74 -1.12 4.05
N LEU A 101 9.22 -0.78 2.86
CA LEU A 101 7.81 -0.43 2.66
C LEU A 101 6.90 -1.59 3.09
N VAL A 102 7.15 -2.80 2.57
CA VAL A 102 6.29 -3.96 2.81
C VAL A 102 6.26 -4.35 4.30
N ILE A 103 7.39 -4.27 5.01
CA ILE A 103 7.44 -4.49 6.46
C ILE A 103 6.53 -3.48 7.18
N ARG A 104 6.67 -2.18 6.88
CA ARG A 104 5.87 -1.11 7.53
C ARG A 104 4.37 -1.26 7.30
N CYS A 105 3.96 -1.81 6.17
CA CYS A 105 2.56 -2.07 5.84
C CYS A 105 1.89 -3.09 6.77
N CYS A 106 2.65 -3.93 7.48
CA CYS A 106 2.11 -4.99 8.33
C CYS A 106 1.78 -4.54 9.77
N GLY A 107 1.71 -3.23 10.01
CA GLY A 107 1.30 -2.63 11.29
C GLY A 107 -0.13 -2.10 11.25
N GLU A 108 -0.39 -0.89 11.77
CA GLU A 108 -1.74 -0.29 11.83
C GLU A 108 -2.40 -0.01 10.46
N LEU A 109 -1.63 -0.11 9.37
CA LEU A 109 -2.10 0.17 8.01
C LEU A 109 -3.11 -0.83 7.47
N VAL A 110 -3.30 -1.99 8.11
CA VAL A 110 -4.34 -3.00 7.77
C VAL A 110 -5.36 -3.09 8.91
N PRO A 111 -6.30 -2.13 9.00
CA PRO A 111 -7.19 -2.03 10.16
C PRO A 111 -8.24 -3.14 10.26
N GLU A 112 -8.52 -3.86 9.17
CA GLU A 112 -9.49 -4.97 9.17
C GLU A 112 -8.93 -6.28 9.75
N GLU A 113 -7.61 -6.39 9.90
CA GLU A 113 -6.97 -7.58 10.45
C GLU A 113 -6.64 -7.40 11.93
N LEU A 114 -6.80 -8.49 12.68
CA LEU A 114 -6.44 -8.53 14.10
C LEU A 114 -4.91 -8.38 14.27
N PRO A 115 -4.43 -7.79 15.37
CA PRO A 115 -2.98 -7.62 15.63
C PRO A 115 -2.16 -8.89 15.46
N GLU A 116 -2.71 -10.06 15.82
CA GLU A 116 -2.06 -11.35 15.67
C GLU A 116 -1.90 -11.75 14.19
N GLN A 117 -2.89 -11.45 13.36
CA GLN A 117 -2.81 -11.71 11.92
C GLN A 117 -1.81 -10.78 11.23
N ARG A 118 -1.77 -9.51 11.63
CA ARG A 118 -0.77 -8.53 11.14
C ARG A 118 0.65 -8.95 11.51
N THR A 119 0.83 -9.48 12.73
CA THR A 119 2.10 -10.09 13.18
C THR A 119 2.47 -11.31 12.33
N LEU A 120 1.51 -12.18 12.03
CA LEU A 120 1.76 -13.34 11.18
C LEU A 120 2.18 -12.93 9.75
N LEU A 121 1.59 -11.86 9.20
CA LEU A 121 1.98 -11.32 7.91
C LEU A 121 3.43 -10.81 7.93
N VAL A 122 3.82 -9.98 8.91
CA VAL A 122 5.18 -9.44 8.97
C VAL A 122 6.22 -10.54 9.16
N GLN A 123 5.93 -11.56 9.97
CA GLN A 123 6.84 -12.69 10.19
C GLN A 123 7.04 -13.52 8.92
N LYS A 124 5.97 -13.79 8.15
CA LYS A 124 6.06 -14.47 6.86
C LYS A 124 6.91 -13.67 5.86
N ILE A 125 6.68 -12.37 5.77
CA ILE A 125 7.45 -11.47 4.90
C ILE A 125 8.91 -11.45 5.31
N TRP A 126 9.20 -11.25 6.61
CA TRP A 126 10.55 -11.21 7.14
C TRP A 126 11.34 -12.50 6.86
N ASN A 127 10.69 -13.65 7.02
CA ASN A 127 11.30 -14.95 6.71
C ASN A 127 11.63 -15.06 5.22
N VAL A 128 10.68 -14.71 4.33
CA VAL A 128 10.92 -14.75 2.87
C VAL A 128 12.05 -13.79 2.46
N LEU A 129 12.13 -12.59 3.03
CA LEU A 129 13.22 -11.65 2.77
C LEU A 129 14.57 -12.21 3.24
N THR A 130 14.59 -12.85 4.42
CA THR A 130 15.81 -13.46 4.99
C THR A 130 16.28 -14.67 4.17
N GLU A 131 15.37 -15.58 3.82
CA GLU A 131 15.66 -16.77 3.00
C GLU A 131 16.21 -16.40 1.61
N ARG A 132 15.77 -15.27 1.07
CA ARG A 132 16.24 -14.72 -0.21
C ARG A 132 17.55 -13.96 -0.11
N GLY A 133 18.11 -13.79 1.09
CA GLY A 133 19.33 -13.04 1.29
C GLY A 133 19.18 -11.54 1.01
N VAL A 134 17.98 -10.98 1.15
CA VAL A 134 17.77 -9.54 1.04
C VAL A 134 18.55 -8.86 2.18
N PRO A 135 19.48 -7.94 1.89
CA PRO A 135 20.28 -7.30 2.92
C PRO A 135 19.41 -6.36 3.76
N MET A 136 19.07 -6.80 4.97
CA MET A 136 18.32 -6.00 5.94
C MET A 136 19.27 -5.18 6.80
N ASP A 137 19.03 -3.87 6.85
CA ASP A 137 19.81 -2.92 7.65
C ASP A 137 19.09 -2.53 8.95
N VAL A 138 19.68 -1.58 9.70
CA VAL A 138 19.12 -1.05 10.94
C VAL A 138 17.68 -0.53 10.76
N SER A 139 17.36 0.05 9.59
CA SER A 139 16.01 0.57 9.31
C SER A 139 14.97 -0.55 9.22
N HIS A 140 15.35 -1.72 8.70
CA HIS A 140 14.49 -2.90 8.62
C HIS A 140 14.15 -3.44 10.02
N TYR A 141 15.17 -3.57 10.88
CA TYR A 141 14.98 -4.00 12.26
C TYR A 141 14.11 -3.03 13.05
N ASN A 142 14.34 -1.72 12.90
CA ASN A 142 13.51 -0.69 13.53
C ASN A 142 12.07 -0.70 13.03
N ALA A 143 11.86 -0.96 11.73
CA ALA A 143 10.52 -1.12 11.17
C ALA A 143 9.81 -2.35 11.75
N LEU A 144 10.50 -3.50 11.84
CA LEU A 144 9.94 -4.71 12.45
C LEU A 144 9.57 -4.49 13.92
N LEU A 145 10.45 -3.85 14.71
CA LEU A 145 10.18 -3.51 16.10
C LEU A 145 8.95 -2.62 16.24
N ARG A 146 8.83 -1.60 15.40
CA ARG A 146 7.65 -0.72 15.38
C ARG A 146 6.39 -1.53 15.08
N VAL A 147 6.42 -2.40 14.09
CA VAL A 147 5.27 -3.26 13.74
C VAL A 147 4.89 -4.19 14.90
N TYR A 148 5.86 -4.76 15.62
CA TYR A 148 5.57 -5.57 16.81
C TYR A 148 4.91 -4.76 17.92
N ILE A 149 5.34 -3.51 18.14
CA ILE A 149 4.69 -2.61 19.10
C ILE A 149 3.26 -2.26 18.66
N GLU A 150 3.07 -1.86 17.40
CA GLU A 150 1.76 -1.55 16.81
C GLU A 150 0.78 -2.74 16.84
N ASN A 151 1.32 -3.96 16.82
CA ASN A 151 0.55 -5.20 16.89
C ASN A 151 0.47 -5.80 18.30
N GLU A 152 0.94 -5.08 19.32
CA GLU A 152 0.98 -5.55 20.71
C GLU A 152 1.67 -6.93 20.86
N HIS A 153 2.58 -7.26 19.94
CA HIS A 153 3.29 -8.53 19.92
C HIS A 153 4.44 -8.50 20.93
N PRO A 154 4.48 -9.42 21.90
CA PRO A 154 5.59 -9.49 22.83
C PRO A 154 6.87 -9.93 22.13
N PHE A 155 7.96 -9.18 22.32
CA PHE A 155 9.28 -9.53 21.81
C PHE A 155 10.35 -9.31 22.89
N SER A 156 11.53 -9.89 22.68
CA SER A 156 12.69 -9.68 23.55
C SER A 156 13.65 -8.68 22.88
N PRO A 157 13.85 -7.49 23.46
CA PRO A 157 14.86 -6.54 22.97
C PRO A 157 16.26 -7.15 22.91
N ALA A 158 16.63 -7.97 23.90
CA ALA A 158 17.93 -8.64 23.95
C ALA A 158 18.17 -9.55 22.74
N LYS A 159 17.15 -10.32 22.31
CA LYS A 159 17.26 -11.16 21.11
C LYS A 159 17.45 -10.35 19.83
N PHE A 160 16.74 -9.22 19.70
CA PHE A 160 16.91 -8.31 18.56
C PHE A 160 18.34 -7.76 18.50
N LEU A 161 18.88 -7.32 19.64
CA LEU A 161 20.25 -6.81 19.70
C LEU A 161 21.28 -7.89 19.36
N GLU A 162 21.11 -9.10 19.88
CA GLU A 162 21.99 -10.25 19.56
C GLU A 162 21.96 -10.59 18.06
N GLU A 163 20.77 -10.57 17.43
CA GLU A 163 20.65 -10.79 15.99
C GLU A 163 21.29 -9.67 15.15
N MET A 164 21.14 -8.41 15.57
CA MET A 164 21.78 -7.28 14.90
C MET A 164 23.30 -7.35 15.00
N GLU A 165 23.83 -7.68 16.19
CA GLU A 165 25.27 -7.83 16.43
C GLU A 165 25.87 -8.96 15.58
N LYS A 166 25.19 -10.11 15.49
CA LYS A 166 25.60 -11.23 14.61
C LYS A 166 25.70 -10.83 13.14
N LYS A 167 24.93 -9.83 12.70
CA LYS A 167 24.96 -9.27 11.33
C LYS A 167 25.89 -8.07 11.20
N GLY A 168 26.63 -7.69 12.24
CA GLY A 168 27.51 -6.52 12.24
C GLY A 168 26.75 -5.18 12.19
N LEU A 169 25.47 -5.17 12.53
CA LEU A 169 24.65 -3.97 12.56
C LEU A 169 24.75 -3.30 13.92
N GLN A 170 24.98 -1.98 13.92
CA GLN A 170 25.00 -1.18 15.14
C GLN A 170 23.62 -0.56 15.39
N PRO A 171 22.96 -0.86 16.53
CA PRO A 171 21.69 -0.24 16.89
C PRO A 171 21.79 1.28 16.99
N ASN A 172 20.72 1.99 16.64
CA ASN A 172 20.60 3.44 16.81
C ASN A 172 19.52 3.81 17.85
N ARG A 173 19.52 5.07 18.26
CA ARG A 173 18.65 5.62 19.32
C ARG A 173 17.44 6.34 18.73
#